data_AF-A0A8D1F7I0-F1
#
_entry.id   AF-A0A8D1F7I0-F1
#
_cell.length_a   1.000
_cell.length_b   1.000
_cell.length_c   1.000
_cell.angle_alpha   90.00
_cell.angle_beta   90.00
_cell.angle_gamma   90.00
#
_symmetry.space_group_name_H-M   'P 1'
#
loop_
_entity.id
_entity.type
_entity.pdbx_description
1 polymer ?
#
loop_
_entity_poly.entity_id
_entity_poly.type
_entity_poly.pdbx_seq_one_letter_code
_entity_poly.pdbx_strand_id
1 'polypeptide(L)'
;MVSPLTEEGVAVVIVAYDLAPKGALDRMVDQVTQSITFVQTRYPGNQGIYLCGHSAGAHLAAMMLLADWTKRGVTPNLKGFFLVSGIYDLEPLMHTSENACLLTTLEDAQRNSPQWRLETAPMPPKDPACHILVIVGQHDSPEFHRQSREFYQVPPGPRFWLELESQAALLPSSLFHPNGLHVSVICPLSAQ
;
A
#
# COMPACT_ATOMS: atom_id res chain seq x y z
N MET A 1 -4.32 -15.03 3.57
CA MET A 1 -4.57 -13.84 4.40
C MET A 1 -6.02 -13.72 4.87
N VAL A 2 -7.02 -14.19 4.11
CA VAL A 2 -8.45 -13.97 4.44
C VAL A 2 -8.91 -14.74 5.68
N SER A 3 -8.79 -16.07 5.72
CA SER A 3 -9.43 -16.88 6.77
C SER A 3 -9.04 -16.50 8.21
N PRO A 4 -7.74 -16.32 8.54
CA PRO A 4 -7.35 -15.94 9.90
C PRO A 4 -7.90 -14.59 10.35
N LEU A 5 -8.08 -13.63 9.43
CA LEU A 5 -8.64 -12.31 9.76
C LEU A 5 -10.14 -12.39 10.00
N THR A 6 -10.87 -13.12 9.14
CA THR A 6 -12.32 -13.28 9.28
C THR A 6 -12.70 -14.08 10.52
N GLU A 7 -11.87 -15.03 10.94
CA GLU A 7 -12.04 -15.79 12.18
C GLU A 7 -11.91 -14.89 13.42
N GLU A 8 -11.10 -13.83 13.35
CA GLU A 8 -10.94 -12.81 14.39
C GLU A 8 -11.98 -11.68 14.31
N GLY A 9 -13.04 -11.84 13.50
CA GLY A 9 -14.13 -10.85 13.37
C GLY A 9 -13.82 -9.65 12.46
N VAL A 10 -12.67 -9.66 11.77
CA VAL A 10 -12.27 -8.60 10.84
C VAL A 10 -12.94 -8.81 9.49
N ALA A 11 -13.62 -7.77 8.99
CA ALA A 11 -14.15 -7.80 7.64
C ALA A 11 -13.00 -7.59 6.64
N VAL A 12 -12.93 -8.43 5.60
CA VAL A 12 -11.86 -8.38 4.59
C VAL A 12 -12.43 -7.98 3.23
N VAL A 13 -11.85 -6.95 2.62
CA VAL A 13 -12.19 -6.46 1.28
C VAL A 13 -10.99 -6.68 0.37
N ILE A 14 -11.17 -7.43 -0.71
CA ILE A 14 -10.13 -7.62 -1.73
C ILE A 14 -10.43 -6.65 -2.88
N VAL A 15 -9.50 -5.74 -3.14
CA VAL A 15 -9.65 -4.73 -4.20
C VAL A 15 -8.99 -5.24 -5.47
N ALA A 16 -9.78 -5.32 -6.54
CA ALA A 16 -9.30 -5.51 -7.89
C ALA A 16 -9.12 -4.15 -8.58
N TYR A 17 -8.17 -4.09 -9.49
CA TYR A 17 -7.88 -2.92 -10.33
C TYR A 17 -7.44 -3.41 -11.71
N ASP A 18 -7.47 -2.52 -12.69
CA ASP A 18 -7.04 -2.84 -14.05
C ASP A 18 -5.54 -3.14 -14.08
N LEU A 19 -5.14 -4.10 -14.92
CA LEU A 19 -3.73 -4.47 -15.08
C LEU A 19 -3.15 -3.84 -16.34
N ALA A 20 -1.85 -3.61 -16.33
CA ALA A 20 -1.10 -3.17 -17.50
C ALA A 20 -1.19 -4.22 -18.63
N PRO A 21 -1.19 -3.83 -19.92
CA PRO A 21 -1.13 -2.45 -20.43
C PRO A 21 -2.49 -1.75 -20.49
N LYS A 22 -3.59 -2.40 -20.09
CA LYS A 22 -4.95 -1.84 -20.20
C LYS A 22 -5.22 -0.72 -19.19
N GLY A 23 -4.62 -0.82 -17.99
CA GLY A 23 -4.63 0.22 -16.97
C GLY A 23 -3.29 0.94 -16.92
N ALA A 24 -3.32 2.27 -16.95
CA ALA A 24 -2.18 3.10 -16.58
C ALA A 24 -2.07 3.20 -15.05
N LEU A 25 -0.87 3.47 -14.51
CA LEU A 25 -0.63 3.56 -13.06
C LEU A 25 -1.58 4.54 -12.35
N ASP A 26 -1.79 5.73 -12.92
CA ASP A 26 -2.73 6.72 -12.35
C ASP A 26 -4.15 6.17 -12.21
N ARG A 27 -4.59 5.36 -13.18
CA ARG A 27 -5.91 4.72 -13.16
C ARG A 27 -5.99 3.65 -12.09
N MET A 28 -4.94 2.85 -11.90
CA MET A 28 -4.89 1.86 -10.82
C MET A 28 -4.95 2.54 -9.45
N VAL A 29 -4.19 3.63 -9.27
CA VAL A 29 -4.20 4.46 -8.05
C VAL A 29 -5.60 5.03 -7.81
N ASP A 30 -6.27 5.55 -8.85
CA ASP A 30 -7.63 6.09 -8.71
C ASP A 30 -8.65 4.99 -8.40
N GLN A 31 -8.55 3.79 -8.99
CA GLN A 31 -9.43 2.65 -8.69
C GLN A 31 -9.30 2.19 -7.23
N VAL A 32 -8.09 2.14 -6.70
CA VAL A 32 -7.87 1.83 -5.27
C VAL A 32 -8.43 2.95 -4.39
N THR A 33 -8.21 4.22 -4.75
CA THR A 33 -8.79 5.38 -4.04
C THR A 33 -10.31 5.30 -3.99
N GLN A 34 -10.96 5.04 -5.13
CA GLN A 34 -12.41 4.89 -5.23
C GLN A 34 -12.93 3.72 -4.38
N SER A 35 -12.19 2.61 -4.34
CA SER A 35 -12.55 1.44 -3.55
C SER A 35 -12.56 1.76 -2.04
N ILE A 36 -11.56 2.52 -1.57
CA ILE A 36 -11.50 2.96 -0.16
C ILE A 36 -12.61 3.96 0.15
N THR A 37 -12.86 4.91 -0.75
CA THR A 37 -14.00 5.84 -0.63
C THR A 37 -15.31 5.07 -0.49
N PHE A 38 -15.56 4.09 -1.37
CA PHE A 38 -16.74 3.24 -1.29
C PHE A 38 -16.84 2.52 0.06
N VAL A 39 -15.74 1.92 0.51
CA VAL A 39 -15.67 1.23 1.80
C VAL A 39 -15.99 2.16 2.96
N GLN A 40 -15.38 3.34 3.03
CA GLN A 40 -15.62 4.32 4.08
C GLN A 40 -17.08 4.80 4.08
N THR A 41 -17.65 5.08 2.91
CA THR A 41 -19.04 5.51 2.77
C THR A 41 -20.03 4.40 3.13
N ARG A 42 -19.73 3.15 2.74
CA ARG A 42 -20.59 2.00 3.01
C ARG A 42 -20.61 1.61 4.49
N TYR A 43 -19.51 1.86 5.20
CA TYR A 43 -19.29 1.51 6.60
C TYR A 43 -18.79 2.73 7.40
N PRO A 44 -19.61 3.77 7.61
CA PRO A 44 -19.17 5.01 8.25
C PRO A 44 -18.77 4.84 9.72
N GLY A 45 -19.27 3.79 10.40
CA GLY A 45 -18.94 3.46 11.79
C GLY A 45 -17.80 2.44 11.95
N ASN A 46 -17.01 2.19 10.89
CA ASN A 46 -15.88 1.28 10.98
C ASN A 46 -14.88 1.74 12.06
N GLN A 47 -14.30 0.78 12.79
CA GLN A 47 -13.35 1.08 13.87
C GLN A 47 -11.93 1.37 13.35
N GLY A 48 -11.71 1.19 12.06
CA GLY A 48 -10.45 1.44 11.38
C GLY A 48 -10.40 0.72 10.04
N ILE A 49 -9.78 1.36 9.06
CA ILE A 49 -9.43 0.79 7.77
C ILE A 49 -7.93 0.53 7.76
N TYR A 50 -7.55 -0.71 7.52
CA TYR A 50 -6.15 -1.13 7.39
C TYR A 50 -5.90 -1.57 5.96
N LEU A 51 -4.83 -1.06 5.35
CA LEU A 51 -4.44 -1.46 4.00
C LEU A 51 -3.31 -2.47 4.06
N CYS A 52 -3.44 -3.56 3.33
CA CYS A 52 -2.33 -4.46 3.09
C CYS A 52 -2.10 -4.61 1.59
N GLY A 53 -0.85 -4.44 1.18
CA GLY A 53 -0.44 -4.62 -0.19
C GLY A 53 0.82 -5.47 -0.28
N HIS A 54 0.93 -6.23 -1.38
CA HIS A 54 2.12 -7.00 -1.72
C HIS A 54 2.66 -6.56 -3.08
N SER A 55 3.97 -6.32 -3.21
CA SER A 55 4.61 -5.89 -4.46
C SER A 55 3.96 -4.64 -5.04
N ALA A 56 3.45 -4.69 -6.27
CA ALA A 56 2.68 -3.59 -6.87
C ALA A 56 1.43 -3.20 -6.04
N GLY A 57 0.86 -4.12 -5.25
CA GLY A 57 -0.20 -3.77 -4.30
C GLY A 57 0.29 -2.93 -3.12
N ALA A 58 1.53 -3.14 -2.66
CA ALA A 58 2.15 -2.33 -1.60
C ALA A 58 2.44 -0.91 -2.11
N HIS A 59 2.86 -0.78 -3.37
CA HIS A 59 2.94 0.50 -4.09
C HIS A 59 1.60 1.24 -4.06
N LEU A 60 0.52 0.59 -4.52
CA LEU A 60 -0.82 1.21 -4.57
C LEU A 60 -1.35 1.57 -3.18
N ALA A 61 -1.11 0.71 -2.18
CA ALA A 61 -1.45 1.00 -0.79
C ALA A 61 -0.67 2.22 -0.26
N ALA A 62 0.63 2.32 -0.53
CA ALA A 62 1.46 3.46 -0.13
C ALA A 62 0.98 4.77 -0.77
N MET A 63 0.51 4.74 -2.02
CA MET A 63 -0.07 5.91 -2.68
C MET A 63 -1.31 6.47 -1.96
N MET A 64 -2.01 5.68 -1.15
CA MET A 64 -3.18 6.13 -0.37
C MET A 64 -2.82 7.05 0.80
N LEU A 65 -1.54 7.06 1.23
CA LEU A 65 -1.01 8.06 2.17
C LEU A 65 -0.99 9.47 1.54
N LEU A 66 -0.89 9.54 0.21
CA LEU A 66 -0.75 10.76 -0.57
C LEU A 66 -2.05 11.19 -1.27
N ALA A 67 -3.13 10.42 -1.08
CA ALA A 67 -4.41 10.69 -1.70
C ALA A 67 -5.05 11.96 -1.09
N ASP A 68 -5.57 12.81 -1.97
CA ASP A 68 -6.31 14.01 -1.57
C ASP A 68 -7.75 13.63 -1.21
N TRP A 69 -7.92 13.14 0.02
CA TRP A 69 -9.21 12.67 0.54
C TRP A 69 -10.27 13.78 0.58
N THR A 70 -9.86 15.03 0.83
CA THR A 70 -10.74 16.19 0.79
C THR A 70 -11.37 16.36 -0.59
N LYS A 71 -10.60 16.22 -1.68
CA LYS A 71 -11.16 16.23 -3.05
C LYS A 71 -12.06 15.04 -3.34
N ARG A 72 -11.92 13.93 -2.62
CA ARG A 72 -12.80 12.76 -2.74
C ARG A 72 -14.07 12.88 -1.88
N GLY A 73 -14.21 13.94 -1.09
CA GLY A 73 -15.39 14.20 -0.27
C GLY A 73 -15.56 13.24 0.91
N VAL A 74 -14.49 12.55 1.32
CA VAL A 74 -14.49 11.59 2.43
C VAL A 74 -13.24 11.77 3.27
N THR A 75 -13.33 11.42 4.56
CA THR A 75 -12.15 11.28 5.43
C THR A 75 -12.09 9.83 5.87
N PRO A 76 -11.34 8.95 5.16
CA PRO A 76 -11.28 7.55 5.52
C PRO A 76 -10.57 7.37 6.86
N ASN A 77 -11.11 6.46 7.67
CA ASN A 77 -10.58 6.14 9.00
C ASN A 77 -9.35 5.21 8.89
N LEU A 78 -8.30 5.67 8.20
CA LEU A 78 -7.09 4.88 7.94
C LEU A 78 -6.28 4.71 9.24
N LYS A 79 -6.06 3.46 9.66
CA LYS A 79 -5.35 3.12 10.92
C LYS A 79 -4.05 2.38 10.74
N GLY A 80 -3.82 1.79 9.56
CA GLY A 80 -2.50 1.27 9.28
C GLY A 80 -2.29 0.72 7.89
N PHE A 81 -1.01 0.49 7.59
CA PHE A 81 -0.51 0.04 6.30
C PHE A 81 0.48 -1.10 6.50
N PHE A 82 0.26 -2.21 5.81
CA PHE A 82 1.12 -3.38 5.75
C PHE A 82 1.67 -3.49 4.33
N LEU A 83 2.89 -3.02 4.12
CA LEU A 83 3.51 -2.87 2.82
C LEU A 83 4.56 -3.96 2.63
N VAL A 84 4.19 -5.05 1.97
CA VAL A 84 5.03 -6.24 1.83
C VAL A 84 5.74 -6.23 0.48
N SER A 85 7.06 -6.24 0.52
CA SER A 85 7.95 -6.35 -0.65
C SER A 85 7.56 -5.35 -1.74
N GLY A 86 7.33 -4.10 -1.36
CA GLY A 86 6.82 -3.04 -2.24
C GLY A 86 7.87 -2.32 -3.05
N ILE A 87 7.42 -1.64 -4.10
CA ILE A 87 8.21 -0.71 -4.91
C ILE A 87 7.65 0.70 -4.67
N TYR A 88 8.50 1.63 -4.27
CA TYR A 88 8.13 2.98 -3.85
C TYR A 88 8.77 4.08 -4.71
N ASP A 89 9.83 3.73 -5.42
CA ASP A 89 10.44 4.50 -6.50
C ASP A 89 10.32 3.70 -7.81
N LEU A 90 9.56 4.24 -8.76
CA LEU A 90 9.28 3.61 -10.04
C LEU A 90 10.28 4.00 -11.13
N GLU A 91 11.18 4.94 -10.89
CA GLU A 91 12.18 5.33 -11.89
C GLU A 91 13.08 4.14 -12.29
N PRO A 92 13.62 3.32 -11.36
CA PRO A 92 14.42 2.14 -11.71
C PRO A 92 13.66 1.10 -12.55
N LEU A 93 12.35 0.95 -12.32
CA LEU A 93 11.51 0.02 -13.07
C LEU A 93 11.48 0.35 -14.56
N MET A 94 11.70 1.61 -14.94
CA MET A 94 11.69 2.01 -16.35
C MET A 94 12.74 1.28 -17.20
N HIS A 95 13.79 0.77 -16.55
CA HIS A 95 14.92 0.07 -17.16
C HIS A 95 14.81 -1.46 -17.10
N THR A 96 13.66 -1.98 -16.67
CA THR A 96 13.42 -3.42 -16.56
C THR A 96 12.38 -3.90 -17.58
N SER A 97 12.26 -5.22 -17.75
CA SER A 97 11.29 -5.85 -18.66
C SER A 97 9.83 -5.51 -18.33
N GLU A 98 9.55 -5.23 -17.06
CA GLU A 98 8.24 -4.89 -16.52
C GLU A 98 7.70 -3.57 -17.10
N ASN A 99 8.59 -2.63 -17.46
CA ASN A 99 8.18 -1.39 -18.11
C ASN A 99 7.64 -1.60 -19.53
N ALA A 100 7.95 -2.72 -20.18
CA ALA A 100 7.40 -3.02 -21.51
C ALA A 100 5.87 -3.09 -21.49
N CYS A 101 5.28 -3.49 -20.36
CA CYS A 101 3.83 -3.51 -20.18
C CYS A 101 3.28 -2.20 -19.59
N LEU A 102 4.04 -1.54 -18.70
CA LEU A 102 3.58 -0.32 -18.02
C LEU A 102 3.69 0.95 -18.89
N LEU A 103 4.61 0.95 -19.87
CA LEU A 103 4.86 2.06 -20.81
C LEU A 103 5.04 3.41 -20.08
N THR A 104 5.72 3.37 -18.94
CA THR A 104 5.83 4.49 -18.00
C THR A 104 6.81 5.51 -18.56
N THR A 105 6.39 6.78 -18.71
CA THR A 105 7.32 7.89 -18.91
C THR A 105 8.00 8.26 -17.58
N LEU A 106 9.11 9.01 -17.62
CA LEU A 106 9.75 9.50 -16.40
C LEU A 106 8.78 10.32 -15.54
N GLU A 107 7.93 11.12 -16.19
CA GLU A 107 6.91 11.92 -15.51
C GLU A 107 5.86 11.03 -14.81
N ASP A 108 5.43 9.95 -15.48
CA ASP A 108 4.50 8.98 -14.89
C ASP A 108 5.13 8.27 -13.70
N ALA A 109 6.40 7.87 -13.83
CA ALA A 109 7.16 7.19 -12.76
C ALA A 109 7.28 8.10 -11.53
N GLN A 110 7.70 9.35 -11.70
CA GLN A 110 7.82 10.31 -10.62
C GLN A 110 6.46 10.61 -9.95
N ARG A 111 5.40 10.82 -10.74
CA ARG A 111 4.04 11.08 -10.23
C ARG A 111 3.45 9.88 -9.49
N ASN A 112 3.84 8.67 -9.87
CA ASN A 112 3.39 7.44 -9.24
C ASN A 112 4.40 6.87 -8.23
N SER A 113 5.48 7.57 -7.91
CA SER A 113 6.43 7.10 -6.89
C SER A 113 6.07 7.66 -5.51
N PRO A 114 5.55 6.84 -4.58
CA PRO A 114 5.22 7.32 -3.24
C PRO A 114 6.44 7.83 -2.47
N GLN A 115 7.65 7.31 -2.74
CA GLN A 115 8.92 7.81 -2.18
C GLN A 115 9.10 9.31 -2.46
N TRP A 116 9.21 9.67 -3.74
CA TRP A 116 9.42 11.04 -4.22
C TRP A 116 8.32 11.99 -3.76
N ARG A 117 7.08 11.52 -3.76
CA ARG A 117 5.93 12.35 -3.37
C ARG A 117 5.88 12.63 -1.87
N LEU A 118 6.29 11.68 -1.03
CA LEU A 118 6.35 11.91 0.42
C LEU A 118 7.51 12.83 0.80
N GLU A 119 8.65 12.76 0.11
CA GLU A 119 9.79 13.66 0.35
C GLU A 119 9.49 15.12 -0.02
N THR A 120 8.65 15.32 -1.04
CA THR A 120 8.32 16.65 -1.57
C THR A 120 7.01 17.22 -1.04
N ALA A 121 6.15 16.40 -0.42
CA ALA A 121 4.88 16.86 0.14
C ALA A 121 5.11 17.75 1.39
N PRO A 122 4.34 18.84 1.56
CA PRO A 122 4.26 19.52 2.84
C PRO A 122 3.75 18.51 3.88
N MET A 123 4.55 18.21 4.91
CA MET A 123 4.21 17.13 5.85
C MET A 123 2.78 17.29 6.39
N PRO A 124 1.87 16.33 6.13
CA PRO A 124 0.54 16.39 6.70
C PRO A 124 0.61 16.25 8.24
N PRO A 125 -0.41 16.74 8.97
CA PRO A 125 -0.53 16.47 10.39
C PRO A 125 -0.54 14.95 10.61
N LYS A 126 0.36 14.47 11.46
CA LYS A 126 0.49 13.05 11.79
C LYS A 126 -0.79 12.62 12.53
N ASP A 127 -1.52 11.62 12.02
CA ASP A 127 -2.39 10.84 12.92
C ASP A 127 -1.48 9.86 13.67
N PRO A 128 -1.20 10.07 14.97
CA PRO A 128 -0.36 9.16 15.74
C PRO A 128 -0.97 7.74 15.84
N ALA A 129 -2.25 7.56 15.50
CA ALA A 129 -2.89 6.25 15.46
C ALA A 129 -2.64 5.49 14.15
N CYS A 130 -2.10 6.12 13.10
CA CYS A 130 -1.83 5.48 11.82
C CYS A 130 -0.44 4.85 11.79
N HIS A 131 -0.39 3.51 11.79
CA HIS A 131 0.86 2.75 11.83
C HIS A 131 1.26 2.27 10.44
N ILE A 132 2.53 2.47 10.06
CA ILE A 132 3.06 1.98 8.79
C ILE A 132 4.11 0.91 9.09
N LEU A 133 3.85 -0.29 8.58
CA LEU A 133 4.75 -1.42 8.67
C LEU A 133 5.26 -1.76 7.26
N VAL A 134 6.56 -1.55 7.06
CA VAL A 134 7.26 -1.90 5.83
C VAL A 134 7.95 -3.24 6.05
N ILE A 135 7.65 -4.18 5.16
CA ILE A 135 8.06 -5.58 5.29
C ILE A 135 8.78 -5.98 4.01
N VAL A 136 9.91 -6.66 4.12
CA VAL A 136 10.62 -7.25 2.98
C VAL A 136 10.96 -8.70 3.28
N GLY A 137 10.84 -9.57 2.27
CA GLY A 137 11.25 -10.96 2.39
C GLY A 137 12.77 -11.07 2.40
N GLN A 138 13.31 -11.94 3.25
CA GLN A 138 14.77 -12.15 3.35
C GLN A 138 15.41 -12.48 1.98
N HIS A 139 14.71 -13.24 1.15
CA HIS A 139 15.18 -13.69 -0.17
C HIS A 139 14.69 -12.82 -1.33
N ASP A 140 14.07 -11.67 -1.06
CA ASP A 140 13.74 -10.71 -2.12
C ASP A 140 14.99 -10.10 -2.73
N SER A 141 14.83 -9.52 -3.93
CA SER A 141 15.94 -8.89 -4.64
C SER A 141 16.54 -7.71 -3.84
N PRO A 142 17.82 -7.37 -4.06
CA PRO A 142 18.46 -6.21 -3.41
C PRO A 142 17.69 -4.90 -3.60
N GLU A 143 16.93 -4.77 -4.69
CA GLU A 143 16.15 -3.58 -4.98
C GLU A 143 14.93 -3.45 -4.06
N PHE A 144 14.23 -4.55 -3.76
CA PHE A 144 13.15 -4.54 -2.76
C PHE A 144 13.67 -4.18 -1.36
N HIS A 145 14.86 -4.67 -1.00
CA HIS A 145 15.53 -4.31 0.26
C HIS A 145 15.90 -2.83 0.31
N ARG A 146 16.50 -2.30 -0.76
CA ARG A 146 16.90 -0.89 -0.87
C ARG A 146 15.68 0.01 -0.75
N GLN A 147 14.67 -0.19 -1.60
CA GLN A 147 13.50 0.67 -1.63
C GLN A 147 12.67 0.58 -0.35
N SER A 148 12.52 -0.61 0.23
CA SER A 148 11.83 -0.75 1.53
C SER A 148 12.55 0.04 2.63
N ARG A 149 13.88 -0.03 2.68
CA ARG A 149 14.68 0.72 3.66
C ARG A 149 14.57 2.23 3.46
N GLU A 150 14.66 2.71 2.23
CA GLU A 150 14.53 4.13 1.91
C GLU A 150 13.13 4.64 2.23
N PHE A 151 12.09 3.91 1.85
CA PHE A 151 10.70 4.26 2.15
C PHE A 151 10.40 4.28 3.64
N TYR A 152 10.96 3.32 4.39
CA TYR A 152 10.88 3.33 5.85
C TYR A 152 11.54 4.57 6.47
N GLN A 153 12.53 5.19 5.82
CA GLN A 153 13.20 6.37 6.36
C GLN A 153 12.40 7.66 6.10
N VAL A 154 11.55 7.72 5.07
CA VAL A 154 10.71 8.89 4.76
C VAL A 154 9.55 9.04 5.76
N PRO A 155 9.41 10.18 6.47
CA PRO A 155 8.33 10.37 7.46
C PRO A 155 6.95 10.38 6.80
N PRO A 156 5.89 9.82 7.45
CA PRO A 156 5.04 10.69 8.28
C PRO A 156 4.40 10.07 9.56
N GLY A 157 4.79 8.89 10.06
CA GLY A 157 4.10 8.25 11.21
C GLY A 157 4.99 7.43 12.17
N PRO A 158 4.43 6.79 13.20
CA PRO A 158 5.09 5.71 13.95
C PRO A 158 5.30 4.51 13.02
N ARG A 159 6.55 4.05 12.92
CA ARG A 159 6.98 3.03 11.94
C ARG A 159 7.58 1.82 12.65
N PHE A 160 7.33 0.66 12.06
CA PHE A 160 7.99 -0.59 12.41
C PHE A 160 8.67 -1.16 11.16
N TRP A 161 9.84 -1.75 11.33
CA TRP A 161 10.60 -2.45 10.29
C TRP A 161 10.61 -3.94 10.62
N LEU A 162 10.23 -4.79 9.67
CA LEU A 162 10.29 -6.23 9.82
C LEU A 162 10.88 -6.87 8.56
N GLU A 163 11.91 -7.70 8.76
CA GLU A 163 12.40 -8.62 7.75
C GLU A 163 11.80 -10.00 8.05
N LEU A 164 11.11 -10.60 7.07
CA LEU A 164 10.50 -11.92 7.26
C LEU A 164 11.52 -13.02 6.98
N GLU A 165 11.89 -13.77 8.03
CA GLU A 165 12.49 -15.09 7.87
C GLU A 165 11.43 -16.11 7.44
N SER A 166 11.86 -17.21 6.83
CA SER A 166 11.04 -18.27 6.20
C SER A 166 9.98 -18.99 7.08
N GLN A 167 9.69 -18.50 8.28
CA GLN A 167 8.54 -18.95 9.08
C GLN A 167 7.64 -17.75 9.37
N ALA A 168 6.37 -17.89 8.97
CA ALA A 168 5.31 -16.90 9.09
C ALA A 168 5.46 -16.02 10.35
N ALA A 169 5.99 -14.80 10.19
CA ALA A 169 5.96 -13.84 11.27
C ALA A 169 4.49 -13.48 11.51
N LEU A 170 3.97 -13.94 12.64
CA LEU A 170 2.67 -13.54 13.13
C LEU A 170 2.77 -12.04 13.43
N LEU A 171 2.08 -11.23 12.62
CA LEU A 171 1.89 -9.82 12.91
C LEU A 171 1.25 -9.71 14.30
N PRO A 172 1.75 -8.83 15.19
CA PRO A 172 1.20 -8.70 16.54
C PRO A 172 -0.31 -8.49 16.48
N SER A 173 -1.07 -9.31 17.20
CA SER A 173 -2.54 -9.17 17.27
C SER A 173 -2.97 -7.79 17.75
N SER A 174 -2.13 -7.08 18.52
CA SER A 174 -2.34 -5.70 18.92
C SER A 174 -2.42 -4.70 17.77
N LEU A 175 -1.94 -5.05 16.57
CA LEU A 175 -2.10 -4.21 15.37
C LEU A 175 -3.52 -4.31 14.78
N PHE A 176 -4.28 -5.34 15.15
CA PHE A 176 -5.60 -5.61 14.59
C PHE A 176 -6.66 -5.49 15.68
N HIS A 177 -7.58 -4.55 15.51
CA HIS A 177 -8.78 -4.52 16.34
C HIS A 177 -9.77 -5.59 15.81
N PRO A 178 -10.36 -6.45 16.65
CA PRO A 178 -11.24 -7.55 16.23
C PRO A 178 -12.54 -7.12 15.51
N ASN A 179 -12.77 -5.83 15.30
CA ASN A 179 -13.91 -5.27 14.56
C ASN A 179 -13.46 -4.28 13.46
N GLY A 180 -12.20 -4.32 13.07
CA GLY A 180 -11.64 -3.50 12.00
C GLY A 180 -12.09 -3.96 10.61
N LEU A 181 -11.98 -3.06 9.63
CA LEU A 181 -12.15 -3.39 8.22
C LEU A 181 -10.77 -3.40 7.55
N HIS A 182 -10.40 -4.54 6.99
CA HIS A 182 -9.12 -4.73 6.33
C HIS A 182 -9.28 -4.75 4.82
N VAL A 183 -8.63 -3.83 4.13
CA VAL A 183 -8.60 -3.71 2.67
C VAL A 183 -7.30 -4.30 2.17
N SER A 184 -7.39 -5.46 1.55
CA SER A 184 -6.26 -6.10 0.88
C SER A 184 -6.23 -5.68 -0.59
N VAL A 185 -5.16 -4.98 -0.97
CA VAL A 185 -4.82 -4.68 -2.37
C VAL A 185 -3.87 -5.77 -2.84
N ILE A 186 -4.40 -6.78 -3.53
CA ILE A 186 -3.63 -7.95 -3.96
C ILE A 186 -3.33 -7.82 -5.45
N CYS A 187 -2.05 -7.76 -5.80
CA CYS A 187 -1.60 -7.92 -7.18
C CYS A 187 -1.29 -9.40 -7.45
N PRO A 188 -1.84 -10.01 -8.51
CA PRO A 188 -1.18 -11.16 -9.12
C PRO A 188 0.01 -10.63 -9.92
N LEU A 189 1.24 -10.81 -9.43
CA LEU A 189 2.39 -10.73 -10.32
C LEU A 189 2.19 -11.83 -11.37
N SER A 190 2.03 -11.45 -12.64
CA SER A 190 2.17 -12.41 -13.72
C SER A 190 3.64 -12.82 -13.76
N ALA A 191 3.96 -13.93 -13.09
CA ALA A 191 5.14 -14.70 -13.45
C ALA A 191 4.86 -15.29 -14.84
N GLN A 192 5.50 -14.73 -15.86
CA GLN A 192 5.85 -15.46 -17.08
C GLN A 192 7.36 -15.53 -17.14
#